data_AF-A0A511FLT6-F1
#
_entry.id   AF-A0A511FLT6-F1
#
_cell.length_a   1.000
_cell.length_b   1.000
_cell.length_c   1.000
_cell.angle_alpha   90.00
_cell.angle_beta   90.00
_cell.angle_gamma   90.00
#
_symmetry.space_group_name_H-M   'P 1'
#
loop_
_entity.id
_entity.type
_entity.pdbx_description
1 polymer ?
#
loop_
_entity_poly.entity_id
_entity_poly.type
_entity_poly.pdbx_seq_one_letter_code
_entity_poly.pdbx_strand_id
1 'polypeptide(L)'
;MDLRIRGSRELGSVDGVAVRLERAVLNIDELQLEWDGIPSSTTEELDAAHETAIVAWAADLKARGRDAAGPPPKMPGDRLARLHANVIDDLGREWTLVAGQTAGTGSEWHSVWRYQRPGRGGEHLTVRFSVDDDPTAEVEISLT
;
A
#
# COMPACT_ATOMS: atom_id res chain seq x y z
N MET A 1 15.63 -6.50 13.88
CA MET A 1 16.78 -6.64 12.97
C MET A 1 16.30 -6.12 11.64
N ASP A 2 16.78 -4.96 11.17
CA ASP A 2 16.29 -4.38 9.91
C ASP A 2 16.81 -5.19 8.72
N LEU A 3 16.02 -6.17 8.28
CA LEU A 3 16.34 -6.95 7.09
C LEU A 3 15.86 -6.19 5.85
N ARG A 4 16.72 -5.29 5.34
CA ARG A 4 16.44 -4.55 4.11
C ARG A 4 16.50 -5.49 2.91
N ILE A 5 15.41 -5.63 2.18
CA ILE A 5 15.41 -6.27 0.86
C ILE A 5 16.44 -5.54 0.00
N ARG A 6 17.35 -6.30 -0.62
CA ARG A 6 18.33 -5.73 -1.55
C ARG A 6 17.63 -5.34 -2.85
N GLY A 7 17.26 -4.07 -2.95
CA GLY A 7 16.77 -3.45 -4.17
C GLY A 7 15.29 -3.09 -4.11
N SER A 8 14.95 -1.94 -4.68
CA SER A 8 13.57 -1.53 -4.92
C SER A 8 12.96 -2.43 -5.99
N ARG A 9 11.75 -2.95 -5.77
CA ARG A 9 11.08 -3.86 -6.72
C ARG A 9 9.73 -3.31 -7.11
N GLU A 10 9.48 -3.23 -8.42
CA GLU A 10 8.15 -2.91 -8.93
C GLU A 10 7.17 -4.04 -8.58
N LEU A 11 6.01 -3.65 -8.06
CA LEU A 11 4.96 -4.54 -7.57
C LEU A 11 3.79 -4.66 -8.53
N GLY A 12 3.71 -3.81 -9.56
CA GLY A 12 2.58 -3.71 -10.48
C GLY A 12 2.13 -2.26 -10.66
N SER A 13 0.91 -2.07 -11.16
CA SER A 13 0.29 -0.75 -11.28
C SER A 13 -1.17 -0.77 -10.83
N VAL A 14 -1.63 0.34 -10.26
CA VAL A 14 -3.04 0.57 -9.90
C VAL A 14 -3.52 1.83 -10.61
N ASP A 15 -4.52 1.69 -11.48
CA ASP A 15 -5.05 2.81 -12.29
C ASP A 15 -3.96 3.60 -13.04
N GLY A 16 -2.93 2.92 -13.54
CA GLY A 16 -1.79 3.52 -14.23
C GLY A 16 -0.69 4.08 -13.32
N VAL A 17 -0.86 4.05 -11.99
CA VAL A 17 0.19 4.37 -11.03
C VAL A 17 1.04 3.13 -10.77
N ALA A 18 2.28 3.13 -11.26
CA ALA A 18 3.25 2.07 -10.92
C ALA A 18 3.55 2.09 -9.41
N VAL A 19 3.72 0.91 -8.80
CA VAL A 19 3.94 0.77 -7.36
C VAL A 19 5.27 0.07 -7.11
N ARG A 20 6.01 0.50 -6.08
CA ARG A 20 7.33 0.00 -5.76
C ARG A 20 7.43 -0.39 -4.30
N LEU A 21 7.96 -1.58 -4.03
CA LEU A 21 8.36 -1.98 -2.69
C LEU A 21 9.55 -1.14 -2.24
N GLU A 22 9.34 -0.34 -1.20
CA GLU A 22 10.36 0.54 -0.63
C GLU A 22 11.09 -0.16 0.51
N ARG A 23 10.36 -0.86 1.37
CA ARG A 23 10.93 -1.46 2.56
C ARG A 23 10.20 -2.73 2.95
N ALA A 24 10.96 -3.68 3.48
CA ALA A 24 10.45 -4.71 4.35
C ALA A 24 11.26 -4.71 5.64
N VAL A 25 10.59 -4.87 6.77
CA VAL A 25 11.21 -4.93 8.10
C VAL A 25 10.70 -6.16 8.80
N LEU A 26 11.64 -7.03 9.17
CA LEU A 26 11.34 -8.20 9.97
C LEU A 26 11.71 -7.96 11.44
N ASN A 27 10.70 -8.03 12.29
CA ASN A 27 10.85 -8.14 13.73
C ASN A 27 10.69 -9.61 14.16
N ILE A 28 10.81 -9.89 15.47
CA ILE A 28 10.80 -11.27 16.00
C ILE A 28 9.55 -12.05 15.55
N ASP A 29 8.39 -11.39 15.61
CA ASP A 29 7.09 -12.02 15.33
C ASP A 29 6.24 -11.22 14.32
N GLU A 30 6.81 -10.19 13.68
CA GLU A 30 6.07 -9.30 12.77
C GLU A 30 6.90 -8.97 11.52
N LEU A 31 6.25 -8.93 10.35
CA LEU A 31 6.78 -8.40 9.11
C LEU A 31 6.02 -7.12 8.76
N GLN A 32 6.74 -6.03 8.58
CA GLN A 32 6.20 -4.79 8.03
C GLN A 32 6.66 -4.65 6.57
N LEU A 33 5.72 -4.40 5.67
CA LEU A 33 5.96 -4.08 4.26
C LEU A 33 5.54 -2.64 4.01
N GLU A 34 6.38 -1.89 3.29
CA GLU A 34 6.13 -0.51 2.89
C GLU A 34 6.32 -0.37 1.38
N TRP A 35 5.36 0.25 0.69
CA TRP A 35 5.44 0.50 -0.74
C TRP A 35 4.83 1.84 -1.12
N ASP A 36 5.35 2.41 -2.21
CA ASP A 36 4.99 3.72 -2.71
C ASP A 36 4.45 3.65 -4.14
N GLY A 37 3.51 4.54 -4.46
CA GLY A 37 3.23 4.87 -5.85
C GLY A 37 4.38 5.70 -6.43
N ILE A 38 4.87 5.32 -7.60
CA ILE A 38 5.99 5.99 -8.26
C ILE A 38 5.50 7.31 -8.85
N PRO A 39 6.13 8.46 -8.53
CA PRO A 39 5.79 9.74 -9.14
C PRO A 39 5.81 9.70 -10.67
N SER A 40 4.73 10.17 -11.28
CA SER A 40 4.51 10.19 -12.72
C SER A 40 3.50 11.29 -13.10
N SER A 41 3.32 11.53 -14.40
CA SER A 41 2.25 12.43 -14.87
C SER A 41 0.87 11.96 -14.39
N THR A 42 0.64 10.66 -14.28
CA THR A 42 -0.62 10.10 -13.79
C THR A 42 -0.85 10.43 -12.31
N THR A 43 0.16 10.32 -11.44
CA THR A 43 0.01 10.71 -10.03
C THR A 43 -0.22 12.22 -9.91
N GLU A 44 0.49 13.03 -10.70
CA GLU A 44 0.32 14.49 -10.73
C GLU A 44 -1.09 14.90 -11.16
N GLU A 45 -1.63 14.29 -12.22
CA GLU A 45 -2.98 14.54 -12.70
C GLU A 45 -4.04 14.15 -11.66
N LEU A 46 -3.87 13.01 -11.00
CA LEU A 46 -4.79 12.54 -9.95
C LEU A 46 -4.76 13.45 -8.72
N ASP A 47 -3.57 13.92 -8.32
CA ASP A 47 -3.41 14.85 -7.21
C ASP A 47 -4.03 16.21 -7.53
N ALA A 48 -3.78 16.78 -8.72
CA ALA A 48 -4.38 18.03 -9.16
C ALA A 48 -5.91 17.97 -9.27
N ALA A 49 -6.44 16.84 -9.75
CA ALA A 49 -7.88 16.60 -9.80
C ALA A 49 -8.51 16.56 -8.40
N HIS A 50 -7.84 15.90 -7.45
CA HIS A 50 -8.27 15.87 -6.06
C HIS A 50 -8.22 17.24 -5.40
N GLU A 51 -7.14 18.01 -5.58
CA GLU A 51 -7.01 19.38 -5.06
C GLU A 51 -8.15 20.28 -5.55
N THR A 52 -8.50 20.18 -6.83
CA THR A 52 -9.64 20.91 -7.40
C THR A 52 -10.96 20.46 -6.76
N ALA A 53 -11.15 19.15 -6.61
CA ALA A 53 -12.38 18.58 -6.05
C ALA A 53 -12.57 18.94 -4.58
N ILE A 54 -11.52 18.89 -3.75
CA ILE A 54 -11.62 19.17 -2.31
C ILE A 54 -11.90 20.65 -2.04
N VAL A 55 -11.36 21.56 -2.86
CA VAL A 55 -11.68 23.00 -2.80
C VAL A 55 -13.15 23.24 -3.15
N ALA A 56 -13.64 22.62 -4.23
CA ALA A 56 -15.05 22.73 -4.63
C ALA A 56 -15.98 22.18 -3.54
N TRP A 57 -15.68 21.00 -3.01
CA TRP A 57 -16.44 20.38 -1.93
C TRP A 57 -16.47 21.25 -0.66
N ALA A 58 -15.32 21.82 -0.27
CA ALA A 58 -15.25 22.71 0.90
C ALA A 58 -16.06 24.00 0.71
N ALA A 59 -16.07 24.56 -0.51
CA ALA A 59 -16.90 25.73 -0.84
C ALA A 59 -18.40 25.39 -0.73
N ASP A 60 -18.81 24.24 -1.24
CA ASP A 60 -20.18 23.76 -1.15
C ASP A 60 -20.61 23.46 0.29
N LEU A 61 -19.74 22.81 1.06
CA LEU A 61 -19.98 22.53 2.48
C LEU A 61 -20.23 23.82 3.26
N LYS A 62 -19.41 24.85 3.01
CA LYS A 62 -19.53 26.16 3.64
C LYS A 62 -20.79 26.91 3.21
N ALA A 63 -21.16 26.84 1.93
CA ALA A 63 -22.27 27.62 1.39
C ALA A 63 -23.64 26.97 1.63
N ARG A 64 -23.72 25.64 1.57
CA ARG A 64 -24.98 24.89 1.46
C ARG A 64 -25.13 23.76 2.50
N GLY A 65 -24.12 23.54 3.33
CA GLY A 65 -24.12 22.50 4.36
C GLY A 65 -23.80 21.10 3.82
N ARG A 66 -23.71 20.15 4.75
CA ARG A 66 -23.20 18.79 4.50
C ARG A 66 -24.02 17.99 3.48
N ASP A 67 -25.35 18.09 3.55
CA ASP A 67 -26.24 17.33 2.68
C ASP A 67 -26.09 17.72 1.21
N ALA A 68 -25.83 19.02 0.96
CA ALA A 68 -25.63 19.54 -0.39
C ALA A 68 -24.22 19.28 -0.95
N ALA A 69 -23.19 19.32 -0.09
CA ALA A 69 -21.81 19.04 -0.49
C ALA A 69 -21.55 17.56 -0.75
N GLY A 70 -22.30 16.67 -0.07
CA GLY A 70 -22.09 15.24 -0.14
C GLY A 70 -20.81 14.78 0.60
N PRO A 71 -20.36 13.53 0.36
CA PRO A 71 -19.13 13.03 0.96
C PRO A 71 -17.91 13.78 0.42
N PRO A 72 -16.83 13.90 1.22
CA PRO A 72 -15.58 14.45 0.72
C PRO A 72 -15.03 13.59 -0.43
N PRO A 73 -14.33 14.21 -1.40
CA PRO A 73 -13.52 13.48 -2.37
C PRO A 73 -12.57 12.49 -1.68
N LYS A 74 -12.38 11.32 -2.29
CA LYS A 74 -11.43 10.31 -1.81
C LYS A 74 -10.00 10.74 -2.10
N MET A 75 -9.07 10.37 -1.22
CA MET A 75 -7.65 10.68 -1.43
C MET A 75 -7.11 9.90 -2.63
N PRO A 76 -6.24 10.49 -3.47
CA PRO A 76 -5.65 9.79 -4.61
C PRO A 76 -4.99 8.46 -4.23
N GLY A 77 -4.19 8.49 -3.17
CA GLY A 77 -3.45 7.36 -2.63
C GLY A 77 -4.30 6.20 -2.11
N ASP A 78 -5.59 6.40 -1.80
CA ASP A 78 -6.51 5.33 -1.36
C ASP A 78 -6.56 4.17 -2.36
N ARG A 79 -6.24 4.44 -3.63
CA ARG A 79 -6.16 3.43 -4.69
C ARG A 79 -5.16 2.32 -4.38
N LEU A 80 -4.06 2.61 -3.69
CA LEU A 80 -3.04 1.61 -3.39
C LEU A 80 -3.57 0.48 -2.47
N ALA A 81 -4.74 0.66 -1.85
CA ALA A 81 -5.40 -0.38 -1.06
C ALA A 81 -5.83 -1.60 -1.89
N ARG A 82 -5.87 -1.46 -3.23
CA ARG A 82 -6.12 -2.56 -4.18
C ARG A 82 -4.92 -3.47 -4.39
N LEU A 83 -3.71 -3.03 -4.00
CA LEU A 83 -2.54 -3.90 -3.99
C LEU A 83 -2.58 -4.76 -2.73
N HIS A 84 -2.63 -6.07 -2.91
CA HIS A 84 -2.60 -7.04 -1.83
C HIS A 84 -1.26 -7.77 -1.80
N ALA A 85 -0.85 -8.22 -0.62
CA ALA A 85 0.29 -9.11 -0.45
C ALA A 85 -0.12 -10.35 0.37
N ASN A 86 0.12 -11.53 -0.20
CA ASN A 86 0.04 -12.80 0.50
C ASN A 86 1.44 -13.23 0.91
N VAL A 87 1.65 -13.53 2.19
CA VAL A 87 2.96 -13.83 2.77
C VAL A 87 2.93 -15.27 3.28
N ILE A 88 3.78 -16.12 2.71
CA ILE A 88 3.85 -17.54 3.04
C ILE A 88 5.30 -17.87 3.40
N ASP A 89 5.52 -18.64 4.46
CA ASP A 89 6.86 -19.17 4.75
C ASP A 89 7.18 -20.46 4.00
N ASP A 90 8.44 -20.85 4.01
CA ASP A 90 8.96 -22.10 3.42
C ASP A 90 8.38 -23.39 4.02
N LEU A 91 7.73 -23.31 5.19
CA LEU A 91 6.97 -24.41 5.79
C LEU A 91 5.50 -24.42 5.32
N GLY A 92 5.11 -23.52 4.42
CA GLY A 92 3.77 -23.42 3.86
C GLY A 92 2.75 -22.73 4.77
N ARG A 93 3.21 -21.98 5.78
CA ARG A 93 2.33 -21.27 6.72
C ARG A 93 2.11 -19.84 6.27
N GLU A 94 0.84 -19.45 6.23
CA GLU A 94 0.43 -18.08 5.90
C GLU A 94 0.63 -17.14 7.08
N TRP A 95 1.17 -15.96 6.82
CA TRP A 95 1.24 -14.88 7.78
C TRP A 95 -0.04 -14.04 7.72
N THR A 96 -0.56 -13.67 8.88
CA THR A 96 -1.84 -12.95 8.98
C THR A 96 -1.62 -11.45 8.92
N LEU A 97 -2.26 -10.74 7.97
CA LEU A 97 -2.31 -9.28 7.98
C LEU A 97 -3.06 -8.81 9.25
N VAL A 98 -2.37 -8.07 10.12
CA VAL A 98 -2.94 -7.55 11.38
C VAL A 98 -3.24 -6.05 11.34
N ALA A 99 -2.57 -5.31 10.45
CA ALA A 99 -2.88 -3.91 10.20
C ALA A 99 -2.41 -3.50 8.80
N GLY A 100 -3.20 -2.67 8.13
CA GLY A 100 -2.84 -2.05 6.86
C GLY A 100 -3.24 -0.58 6.89
N GLN A 101 -2.36 0.27 6.39
CA GLN A 101 -2.67 1.66 6.11
C GLN A 101 -2.25 1.95 4.66
N THR A 102 -3.10 2.68 3.96
CA THR A 102 -2.84 3.24 2.65
C THR A 102 -3.20 4.70 2.69
N ALA A 103 -2.34 5.53 2.08
CA ALA A 103 -2.38 6.98 2.15
C ALA A 103 -2.25 7.51 3.59
N GLY A 104 -1.85 8.77 3.72
CA GLY A 104 -1.72 9.48 4.99
C GLY A 104 -2.73 10.63 5.07
N THR A 105 -2.24 11.81 5.47
CA THR A 105 -3.07 13.01 5.63
C THR A 105 -3.15 13.90 4.38
N GLY A 106 -2.36 13.57 3.34
CA GLY A 106 -2.29 14.31 2.08
C GLY A 106 -2.28 13.39 0.85
N SER A 107 -1.79 13.88 -0.29
CA SER A 107 -1.62 13.14 -1.56
C SER A 107 -0.51 12.07 -1.50
N GLU A 108 -0.28 11.50 -0.32
CA GLU A 108 0.80 10.56 -0.08
C GLU A 108 0.49 9.23 -0.77
N TRP A 109 1.32 8.88 -1.75
CA TRP A 109 1.31 7.60 -2.43
C TRP A 109 2.13 6.58 -1.63
N HIS A 110 1.69 6.26 -0.42
CA HIS A 110 2.41 5.38 0.51
C HIS A 110 1.47 4.37 1.17
N SER A 111 1.94 3.15 1.42
CA SER A 111 1.22 2.14 2.20
C SER A 111 2.15 1.39 3.13
N VAL A 112 1.63 1.03 4.31
CA VAL A 112 2.32 0.23 5.34
C VAL A 112 1.42 -0.90 5.78
N TRP A 113 1.87 -2.14 5.60
CA TRP A 113 1.14 -3.34 5.97
C TRP A 113 1.96 -4.18 6.95
N ARG A 114 1.30 -4.71 7.98
CA ARG A 114 1.93 -5.46 9.08
C ARG A 114 1.32 -6.84 9.21
N TYR A 115 2.18 -7.83 9.26
CA TYR A 115 1.83 -9.24 9.27
C TYR A 115 2.37 -9.93 10.52
N GLN A 116 1.52 -10.73 11.16
CA GLN A 116 1.90 -11.55 12.29
C GLN A 116 2.43 -12.91 11.83
N ARG A 117 3.56 -13.31 12.40
CA ARG A 117 4.18 -14.62 12.18
C ARG A 117 3.32 -15.75 12.79
N PRO A 118 3.05 -16.84 12.04
CA PRO A 118 2.24 -17.96 12.54
C PRO A 118 2.99 -18.87 13.53
N GLY A 119 4.33 -18.85 13.50
CA GLY A 119 5.19 -19.62 14.39
C GLY A 119 6.67 -19.49 13.98
N ARG A 120 7.58 -20.04 14.79
CA ARG A 120 9.02 -20.02 14.48
C ARG A 120 9.41 -21.17 13.55
N GLY A 121 10.64 -21.11 13.01
CA GLY A 121 11.29 -22.20 12.30
C GLY A 121 11.29 -22.13 10.78
N GLY A 122 10.67 -21.11 10.17
CA GLY A 122 10.87 -20.84 8.75
C GLY A 122 12.14 -20.04 8.51
N GLU A 123 12.81 -20.28 7.37
CA GLU A 123 14.05 -19.59 6.97
C GLU A 123 13.83 -18.60 5.83
N HIS A 124 12.76 -18.77 5.05
CA HIS A 124 12.41 -17.91 3.94
C HIS A 124 10.92 -17.53 3.93
N LEU A 125 10.62 -16.37 3.35
CA LEU A 125 9.27 -15.93 3.02
C LEU A 125 9.14 -15.73 1.52
N THR A 126 8.02 -16.15 0.97
CA THR A 126 7.52 -15.75 -0.34
C THR A 126 6.39 -14.74 -0.13
N VAL A 127 6.57 -13.54 -0.66
CA VAL A 127 5.57 -12.48 -0.69
C VAL A 127 5.03 -12.35 -2.11
N ARG A 128 3.76 -12.70 -2.31
CA ARG A 128 3.07 -12.60 -3.59
C ARG A 128 2.18 -11.38 -3.59
N PHE A 129 2.41 -10.50 -4.55
CA PHE A 129 1.63 -9.29 -4.74
C PHE A 129 0.59 -9.49 -5.84
N SER A 130 -0.58 -8.88 -5.66
CA SER A 130 -1.65 -8.86 -6.64
C SER A 130 -2.39 -7.54 -6.62
N VAL A 131 -2.94 -7.12 -7.76
CA VAL A 131 -3.87 -5.98 -7.86
C VAL A 131 -5.23 -6.54 -8.23
N ASP A 132 -6.26 -6.30 -7.40
CA ASP A 132 -7.61 -6.86 -7.59
C ASP A 132 -7.60 -8.38 -7.88
N ASP A 133 -6.81 -9.12 -7.08
CA ASP A 133 -6.58 -10.57 -7.18
C ASP A 133 -5.79 -11.06 -8.40
N ASP A 134 -5.41 -10.18 -9.33
CA ASP A 134 -4.51 -10.51 -10.44
C ASP A 134 -3.03 -10.49 -9.97
N PRO A 135 -2.27 -11.60 -10.06
CA PRO A 135 -0.88 -11.65 -9.61
C PRO A 135 0.04 -10.74 -10.43
N THR A 136 0.89 -9.96 -9.75
CA THR A 136 1.74 -8.96 -10.40
C THR A 136 3.23 -9.13 -10.10
N ALA A 137 3.60 -9.50 -8.88
CA ALA A 137 4.99 -9.67 -8.48
C ALA A 137 5.16 -10.71 -7.37
N GLU A 138 6.35 -11.30 -7.27
CA GLU A 138 6.71 -12.21 -6.20
C GLU A 138 8.10 -11.85 -5.67
N VAL A 139 8.25 -11.77 -4.34
CA VAL A 139 9.49 -11.40 -3.66
C VAL A 139 9.85 -12.45 -2.62
N GLU A 140 11.10 -12.86 -2.62
CA GLU A 140 11.65 -13.74 -1.60
C GLU A 140 12.42 -12.94 -0.54
N ILE A 141 12.19 -13.25 0.74
CA ILE A 141 12.86 -12.60 1.87
C ILE A 141 13.47 -13.69 2.76
N SER A 142 14.78 -13.61 3.02
CA SER A 142 15.45 -14.48 4.00
C SER A 142 15.17 -13.99 5.43
N LEU A 143 14.91 -14.93 6.34
CA LEU A 143 14.62 -14.67 7.76
C LEU A 143 15.87 -14.71 8.66
N THR A 144 17.05 -14.88 8.05
CA THR A 144 18.37 -15.08 8.68
C THR A 144 18.89 -13.85 9.40
#